data_AF-A0A7W5DJC4-F1
#
_entry.id   AF-A0A7W5DJC4-F1
#
_cell.length_a   1.000
_cell.length_b   1.000
_cell.length_c   1.000
_cell.angle_alpha   90.00
_cell.angle_beta   90.00
_cell.angle_gamma   90.00
#
_symmetry.space_group_name_H-M   'P 1'
#
loop_
_entity.id
_entity.type
_entity.pdbx_description
1 polymer ?
#
loop_
_entity_poly.entity_id
_entity_poly.type
_entity_poly.pdbx_seq_one_letter_code
_entity_poly.pdbx_strand_id
1 'polypeptide(L)'
;MAVFVLDKQKRPLMPCSEKRARLLLARGRAVVHKRYPFTIRLKERVAGDTQPLRLGIDPGSKTSGLALVREDAEDRHILCLFDLVHRGFQIKKALVQRASFRRRRRSANLRYRAPRFDNRTRPNGWLAPSLKHRVDTVTAWVNRLTRLAPITAISQELVRFDTQKLENPEISGVEHQQGSLLGYEVREYLLEKWGRECAYCGDQDTPLEVEHVVPRAHGGSHRVSNLTLACHACNQGKGNGTLDAFFTTDKGLKKRLKANSLSADARLARVQRELKRPLRDASAVNATRWALFNALKATGLPVTAGSGGRTRYNRQRLGIPKTHALDAACVGPFGRLHGENCPTQVIKGTGRGSYQRTRLTRHGFPHGYLMRQKQVRGFQTGDMVRAIITTGKKAGTHTGRVAVRKTGSFNIQTEQGVVQGISHKHCLLIQRGDGYGYHLTSSIQPKGGAGQAVV
;
A
#
# COMPACT_ATOMS: atom_id res chain seq x y z
N MET A 1 7.21 16.20 -10.81
CA MET A 1 7.91 14.89 -10.72
C MET A 1 9.02 14.88 -11.75
N ALA A 2 10.21 14.37 -11.44
CA ALA A 2 11.29 14.30 -12.43
C ALA A 2 10.93 13.37 -13.60
N VAL A 3 11.43 13.70 -14.79
CA VAL A 3 11.25 12.90 -16.00
C VAL A 3 12.45 11.98 -16.17
N PHE A 4 12.18 10.68 -16.32
CA PHE A 4 13.22 9.69 -16.58
C PHE A 4 13.84 9.90 -17.96
N VAL A 5 15.16 9.76 -18.06
CA VAL A 5 15.91 10.01 -19.29
C VAL A 5 16.74 8.77 -19.61
N LEU A 6 16.63 8.31 -20.85
CA LEU A 6 17.50 7.27 -21.40
C LEU A 6 18.41 7.85 -22.48
N ASP A 7 19.60 7.28 -22.62
CA ASP A 7 20.49 7.53 -23.76
C ASP A 7 20.00 6.83 -25.04
N LYS A 8 20.69 7.04 -26.15
CA LYS A 8 20.36 6.43 -27.46
C LYS A 8 20.25 4.89 -27.36
N GLN A 9 21.11 4.27 -26.56
CA GLN A 9 21.21 2.82 -26.30
C GLN A 9 20.24 2.32 -25.22
N LYS A 10 19.32 3.17 -24.74
CA LYS A 10 18.33 2.85 -23.70
C LYS A 10 18.95 2.60 -22.31
N ARG A 11 20.16 3.10 -22.06
CA ARG A 11 20.78 3.08 -20.73
C ARG A 11 20.27 4.28 -19.91
N PRO A 12 20.06 4.11 -18.59
CA PRO A 12 19.55 5.18 -17.76
C PRO A 12 20.55 6.32 -17.62
N LEU A 13 20.06 7.55 -17.76
CA LEU A 13 20.76 8.79 -17.43
C LEU A 13 20.08 9.46 -16.23
N MET A 14 20.65 10.56 -15.74
CA MET A 14 20.01 11.34 -14.69
C MET A 14 18.62 11.83 -15.09
N PRO A 15 17.59 11.59 -14.26
CA PRO A 15 16.28 12.21 -14.44
C PRO A 15 16.41 13.75 -14.51
N CYS A 16 15.54 14.38 -15.29
CA CYS A 16 15.57 15.83 -15.48
C CYS A 16 14.24 16.50 -15.12
N SER A 17 14.24 17.84 -15.03
CA SER A 17 13.01 18.60 -14.79
C SER A 17 12.04 18.51 -15.96
N GLU A 18 10.75 18.66 -15.67
CA GLU A 18 9.70 18.68 -16.69
C GLU A 18 9.93 19.77 -17.75
N LYS A 19 10.44 20.94 -17.34
CA LYS A 19 10.85 22.04 -18.23
C LYS A 19 11.92 21.58 -19.22
N ARG A 20 12.98 20.91 -18.73
CA ARG A 20 14.06 20.41 -19.59
C ARG A 20 13.57 19.32 -20.54
N ALA A 21 12.74 18.40 -20.07
CA ALA A 21 12.14 17.36 -20.92
C ALA A 21 11.27 17.97 -22.04
N ARG A 22 10.46 18.99 -21.74
CA ARG A 22 9.64 19.71 -22.73
C ARG A 22 10.51 20.38 -23.79
N LEU A 23 11.58 21.08 -23.39
CA LEU A 23 12.51 21.72 -24.33
C LEU A 23 13.22 20.69 -25.24
N LEU A 24 13.63 19.55 -24.68
CA LEU A 24 14.27 18.47 -25.46
C LEU A 24 13.32 17.87 -26.50
N LEU A 25 12.05 17.68 -26.14
CA LEU A 25 11.03 17.18 -27.06
C LEU A 25 10.67 18.21 -28.13
N ALA A 26 10.46 19.47 -27.75
CA ALA A 26 10.11 20.56 -28.67
C ALA A 26 11.21 20.81 -29.72
N ARG A 27 12.48 20.73 -29.30
CA ARG A 27 13.65 20.84 -30.19
C ARG A 27 13.97 19.56 -30.97
N GLY A 28 13.13 18.52 -30.87
CA GLY A 28 13.34 17.25 -31.58
C GLY A 28 14.56 16.43 -31.14
N ARG A 29 15.22 16.78 -30.03
CA ARG A 29 16.44 16.12 -29.50
C ARG A 29 16.15 14.84 -28.70
N ALA A 30 14.89 14.68 -28.28
CA ALA A 30 14.42 13.50 -27.57
C ALA A 30 13.12 12.97 -28.19
N VAL A 31 12.80 11.71 -27.88
CA VAL A 31 11.52 11.08 -28.20
C VAL A 31 10.87 10.53 -26.94
N VAL A 32 9.54 10.44 -26.92
CA VAL A 32 8.83 9.77 -25.82
C VAL A 32 9.13 8.27 -25.90
N HIS A 33 9.79 7.73 -24.88
CA HIS A 33 10.06 6.30 -24.78
C HIS A 33 8.92 5.55 -24.08
N LYS A 34 8.40 6.14 -23.00
CA LYS A 34 7.32 5.56 -22.19
C LYS A 34 6.48 6.66 -21.56
N ARG A 35 5.19 6.39 -21.34
CA ARG A 35 4.28 7.35 -20.69
C ARG A 35 4.22 7.20 -19.19
N TYR A 36 4.33 5.97 -18.64
CA TYR A 36 4.24 5.74 -17.20
C TYR A 36 5.34 4.81 -16.65
N PRO A 37 6.23 5.31 -15.78
CA PRO A 37 6.45 6.74 -15.53
C PRO A 37 6.95 7.43 -16.81
N PHE A 38 6.71 8.74 -16.92
CA PHE A 38 7.06 9.47 -18.15
C PHE A 38 8.56 9.43 -18.37
N THR A 39 8.96 8.89 -19.52
CA THR A 39 10.36 8.62 -19.87
C THR A 39 10.62 9.12 -21.28
N ILE A 40 11.68 9.91 -21.42
CA ILE A 40 12.20 10.34 -22.72
C ILE A 40 13.49 9.60 -23.05
N ARG A 41 13.77 9.46 -24.34
CA ARG A 41 15.04 8.94 -24.85
C ARG A 41 15.71 9.98 -25.74
N LEU A 42 16.97 10.28 -25.46
CA LEU A 42 17.77 11.18 -26.29
C LEU A 42 18.16 10.50 -27.60
N LYS A 43 18.15 11.24 -28.72
CA LYS A 43 18.42 10.66 -30.04
C LYS A 43 19.91 10.43 -30.31
N GLU A 44 20.75 11.32 -29.81
CA GLU A 44 22.18 11.37 -30.19
C GLU A 44 23.12 11.12 -29.01
N ARG A 45 22.68 11.42 -27.78
CA ARG A 45 23.54 11.28 -26.60
C ARG A 45 23.72 9.80 -26.22
N VAL A 46 24.97 9.46 -25.93
CA VAL A 46 25.42 8.16 -25.42
C VAL A 46 26.11 8.42 -24.09
N ALA A 47 25.69 7.72 -23.03
CA ALA A 47 26.23 7.91 -21.68
C ALA A 47 26.15 9.36 -21.13
N GLY A 48 26.67 9.54 -19.93
CA GLY A 48 26.75 10.82 -19.24
C GLY A 48 26.92 10.63 -17.74
N ASP A 49 27.39 11.68 -17.08
CA ASP A 49 27.60 11.64 -15.64
C ASP A 49 26.28 11.49 -14.88
N THR A 50 26.35 10.68 -13.83
CA THR A 50 25.21 10.41 -12.96
C THR A 50 25.58 10.61 -11.51
N GLN A 51 24.61 11.06 -10.72
CA GLN A 51 24.71 11.16 -9.28
C GLN A 51 24.07 9.91 -8.67
N PRO A 52 24.55 9.45 -7.49
CA PRO A 52 23.97 8.30 -6.82
C PRO A 52 22.50 8.55 -6.46
N LEU A 53 21.63 7.61 -6.84
CA LEU A 53 20.22 7.64 -6.49
C LEU A 53 19.89 6.48 -5.55
N ARG A 54 19.12 6.79 -4.51
CA ARG A 54 18.59 5.80 -3.56
C ARG A 54 17.10 5.61 -3.80
N LEU A 55 16.65 4.36 -3.73
CA LEU A 55 15.24 4.01 -3.74
C LEU A 55 14.78 3.67 -2.32
N GLY A 56 14.00 4.57 -1.72
CA GLY A 56 13.29 4.34 -0.47
C GLY A 56 12.04 3.51 -0.69
N ILE A 57 11.75 2.57 0.22
CA ILE A 57 10.61 1.65 0.16
C ILE A 57 9.96 1.59 1.54
N ASP A 58 8.68 1.96 1.61
CA ASP A 58 7.80 1.77 2.77
C ASP A 58 6.79 0.64 2.45
N PRO A 59 6.98 -0.59 2.93
CA PRO A 59 6.05 -1.69 2.66
C PRO A 59 4.76 -1.55 3.48
N GLY A 60 3.62 -1.40 2.81
CA GLY A 60 2.30 -1.48 3.45
C GLY A 60 1.44 -2.64 2.95
N SER A 61 0.35 -2.93 3.69
CA SER A 61 -0.51 -4.09 3.42
C SER A 61 -1.40 -3.91 2.17
N LYS A 62 -1.81 -2.67 1.90
CA LYS A 62 -2.66 -2.26 0.78
C LYS A 62 -1.88 -1.48 -0.27
N THR A 63 -0.99 -0.60 0.19
CA THR A 63 -0.16 0.25 -0.65
C THR A 63 1.27 0.19 -0.11
N SER A 64 2.26 0.12 -0.99
CA SER A 64 3.66 0.36 -0.64
C SER A 64 4.11 1.68 -1.23
N GLY A 65 4.75 2.51 -0.42
CA GLY A 65 5.39 3.73 -0.87
C GLY A 65 6.74 3.44 -1.50
N LEU A 66 7.06 4.13 -2.60
CA LEU A 66 8.39 4.15 -3.19
C LEU A 66 8.81 5.60 -3.43
N ALA A 67 10.05 5.94 -3.07
CA ALA A 67 10.61 7.26 -3.30
C ALA A 67 11.98 7.14 -3.97
N LEU A 68 12.12 7.75 -5.14
CA LEU A 68 13.42 7.90 -5.79
C LEU A 68 14.02 9.23 -5.33
N VAL A 69 15.12 9.15 -4.58
CA VAL A 69 15.81 10.31 -4.02
C VAL A 69 17.24 10.39 -4.53
N ARG A 70 17.72 11.61 -4.75
CA ARG A 70 19.14 11.90 -4.87
C ARG A 70 19.68 12.23 -3.49
N GLU A 71 20.80 11.61 -3.11
CA GLU A 71 21.53 11.94 -1.88
C GLU A 71 22.67 12.90 -2.22
N ASP A 72 22.81 13.95 -1.42
CA ASP A 72 23.90 14.93 -1.53
C ASP A 72 24.40 15.26 -0.11
N ALA A 73 25.57 14.72 0.26
CA ALA A 73 26.08 14.72 1.63
C ALA A 73 25.02 14.24 2.65
N GLU A 74 24.48 15.16 3.47
CA GLU A 74 23.43 14.84 4.45
C GLU A 74 22.01 15.05 3.90
N ASP A 75 21.84 15.71 2.75
CA ASP A 75 20.55 16.11 2.23
C ASP A 75 19.97 15.12 1.21
N ARG A 76 18.64 15.08 1.16
CA ARG A 76 17.88 14.28 0.20
C ARG A 76 16.98 15.15 -0.65
N HIS A 77 17.03 14.92 -1.96
CA HIS A 77 16.12 15.56 -2.91
C HIS A 77 15.21 14.51 -3.53
N ILE A 78 13.90 14.65 -3.33
CA ILE A 78 12.90 13.80 -3.95
C ILE A 78 12.84 14.10 -5.45
N LEU A 79 13.10 13.08 -6.26
CA LEU A 79 12.91 13.14 -7.70
C LEU A 79 11.52 12.65 -8.10
N CYS A 80 11.10 11.51 -7.55
CA CYS A 80 9.81 10.89 -7.86
C CYS A 80 9.21 10.19 -6.63
N LEU A 81 7.90 10.30 -6.50
CA LEU A 81 7.09 9.60 -5.49
C LEU A 81 6.12 8.64 -6.17
N PHE A 82 5.99 7.43 -5.64
CA PHE A 82 5.07 6.42 -6.14
C PHE A 82 4.31 5.73 -5.02
N ASP A 83 3.01 5.53 -5.25
CA ASP A 83 2.17 4.69 -4.40
C ASP A 83 1.78 3.42 -5.16
N LEU A 84 2.36 2.30 -4.75
CA LEU A 84 2.10 1.00 -5.36
C LEU A 84 0.92 0.31 -4.66
N VAL A 85 -0.27 0.41 -5.26
CA VAL A 85 -1.50 -0.18 -4.73
C VAL A 85 -1.58 -1.66 -5.09
N HIS A 86 -1.54 -2.51 -4.08
CA HIS A 86 -1.59 -3.97 -4.17
C HIS A 86 -3.00 -4.48 -4.49
N ARG A 87 -3.07 -5.62 -5.18
CA ARG A 87 -4.32 -6.40 -5.38
C ARG A 87 -4.41 -7.65 -4.50
N GLY A 88 -3.62 -7.71 -3.42
CA GLY A 88 -3.56 -8.86 -2.52
C GLY A 88 -4.91 -9.21 -1.90
N PHE A 89 -5.73 -8.21 -1.57
CA PHE A 89 -7.08 -8.41 -1.05
C PHE A 89 -8.01 -9.06 -2.08
N GLN A 90 -7.97 -8.61 -3.33
CA GLN A 90 -8.74 -9.19 -4.43
C GLN A 90 -8.34 -10.64 -4.70
N ILE A 91 -7.03 -10.93 -4.63
CA ILE A 91 -6.50 -12.30 -4.75
C ILE A 91 -7.05 -13.18 -3.62
N LYS A 92 -6.98 -12.71 -2.36
CA LYS A 92 -7.55 -13.43 -1.21
C LYS A 92 -9.05 -13.68 -1.39
N LYS A 93 -9.83 -12.68 -1.80
CA LYS A 93 -11.27 -12.81 -2.06
C LYS A 93 -11.55 -13.87 -3.12
N ALA A 94 -10.81 -13.87 -4.22
CA ALA A 94 -10.93 -14.87 -5.29
C ALA A 94 -10.58 -16.29 -4.81
N LEU A 95 -9.53 -16.44 -3.97
CA LEU A 95 -9.16 -17.73 -3.38
C LEU A 95 -10.23 -18.26 -2.43
N VAL A 96 -10.81 -17.39 -1.59
CA VAL A 96 -11.92 -17.75 -0.69
C VAL A 96 -13.15 -18.17 -1.48
N GLN A 97 -13.50 -17.43 -2.53
CA GLN A 97 -14.61 -17.78 -3.43
C GLN A 97 -14.38 -19.13 -4.13
N ARG A 98 -13.18 -19.38 -4.64
CA ARG A 98 -12.82 -20.69 -5.22
C ARG A 98 -12.92 -21.81 -4.18
N ALA A 99 -12.55 -21.56 -2.93
CA ALA A 99 -12.67 -22.53 -1.85
C ALA A 99 -14.14 -22.81 -1.48
N SER A 100 -15.02 -21.79 -1.44
CA SER A 100 -16.45 -21.97 -1.18
C SER A 100 -17.14 -22.76 -2.29
N PHE A 101 -16.86 -22.47 -3.57
CA PHE A 101 -17.40 -23.26 -4.69
C PHE A 101 -16.97 -24.72 -4.64
N ARG A 102 -15.71 -25.00 -4.24
CA ARG A 102 -15.23 -26.38 -4.01
C ARG A 102 -15.88 -27.06 -2.81
N ARG A 103 -16.25 -26.30 -1.76
CA ARG A 103 -16.99 -26.84 -0.61
C ARG A 103 -18.42 -27.20 -1.02
N ARG A 104 -19.14 -26.27 -1.65
CA ARG A 104 -20.50 -26.50 -2.14
C ARG A 104 -20.60 -27.74 -3.04
N ARG A 105 -19.70 -27.88 -4.01
CA ARG A 105 -19.69 -29.07 -4.89
C ARG A 105 -19.51 -30.40 -4.13
N ARG A 106 -18.82 -30.39 -2.99
CA ARG A 106 -18.63 -31.58 -2.15
C ARG A 106 -19.81 -31.87 -1.23
N SER A 107 -20.55 -30.85 -0.80
CA SER A 107 -21.63 -30.99 0.16
C SER A 107 -23.03 -31.04 -0.46
N ALA A 108 -23.22 -30.44 -1.64
CA ALA A 108 -24.55 -30.30 -2.26
C ALA A 108 -24.82 -31.33 -3.37
N ASN A 109 -23.78 -31.85 -4.05
CA ASN A 109 -23.96 -32.65 -5.28
C ASN A 109 -23.39 -34.08 -5.18
N LEU A 110 -22.75 -34.47 -4.07
CA LEU A 110 -22.08 -35.77 -3.92
C LEU A 110 -22.17 -36.27 -2.48
N ARG A 111 -22.04 -37.59 -2.28
CA ARG A 111 -21.83 -38.22 -0.97
C ARG A 111 -20.61 -37.59 -0.29
N TYR A 112 -20.70 -37.35 1.02
CA TYR A 112 -19.67 -36.65 1.79
C TYR A 112 -18.27 -37.18 1.48
N ARG A 113 -17.35 -36.27 1.12
CA ARG A 113 -15.93 -36.58 0.91
C ARG A 113 -15.08 -35.84 1.93
N ALA A 114 -14.42 -36.59 2.81
CA ALA A 114 -13.54 -36.06 3.85
C ALA A 114 -12.41 -35.17 3.26
N PRO A 115 -12.02 -34.09 3.98
CA PRO A 115 -10.89 -33.27 3.58
C PRO A 115 -9.57 -34.05 3.69
N ARG A 116 -8.74 -33.98 2.64
CA ARG A 116 -7.37 -34.54 2.65
C ARG A 116 -6.38 -33.43 2.98
N PHE A 117 -5.92 -33.37 4.22
CA PHE A 117 -4.99 -32.33 4.68
C PHE A 117 -3.54 -32.65 4.29
N ASP A 118 -3.15 -33.91 4.32
CA ASP A 118 -1.77 -34.37 4.09
C ASP A 118 -1.31 -34.16 2.63
N ASN A 119 -2.26 -34.09 1.69
CA ASN A 119 -1.98 -33.75 0.29
C ASN A 119 -1.60 -32.27 0.07
N ARG A 120 -1.54 -31.46 1.12
CA ARG A 120 -1.25 -30.02 1.04
C ARG A 120 0.20 -29.75 1.42
N THR A 121 1.14 -30.24 0.63
CA THR A 121 2.55 -29.90 0.80
C THR A 121 2.80 -28.46 0.37
N ARG A 122 3.62 -27.73 1.15
CA ARG A 122 4.08 -26.38 0.83
C ARG A 122 5.60 -26.36 0.96
N PRO A 123 6.32 -25.84 -0.04
CA PRO A 123 7.77 -25.68 0.07
C PRO A 123 8.14 -24.76 1.24
N ASN A 124 9.36 -24.92 1.76
CA ASN A 124 9.93 -23.98 2.72
C ASN A 124 9.97 -22.57 2.10
N GLY A 125 9.62 -21.56 2.89
CA GLY A 125 9.49 -20.17 2.41
C GLY A 125 8.25 -19.89 1.56
N TRP A 126 7.29 -20.82 1.47
CA TRP A 126 6.06 -20.60 0.70
C TRP A 126 5.23 -19.44 1.28
N LEU A 127 4.92 -18.48 0.42
CA LEU A 127 3.98 -17.41 0.72
C LEU A 127 2.64 -17.65 0.04
N ALA A 128 1.56 -17.35 0.76
CA ALA A 128 0.23 -17.34 0.16
C ALA A 128 0.17 -16.36 -1.03
N PRO A 129 -0.58 -16.66 -2.12
CA PRO A 129 -0.54 -15.84 -3.34
C PRO A 129 -0.83 -14.35 -3.13
N SER A 130 -1.66 -14.00 -2.14
CA SER A 130 -1.93 -12.61 -1.77
C SER A 130 -0.74 -11.89 -1.13
N LEU A 131 0.09 -12.62 -0.37
CA LEU A 131 1.31 -12.12 0.26
C LEU A 131 2.45 -12.07 -0.75
N LYS A 132 2.64 -13.16 -1.51
CA LYS A 132 3.64 -13.25 -2.60
C LYS A 132 3.46 -12.13 -3.62
N HIS A 133 2.21 -11.79 -3.94
CA HIS A 133 1.91 -10.66 -4.81
C HIS A 133 2.52 -9.33 -4.33
N ARG A 134 2.55 -9.06 -3.02
CA ARG A 134 3.13 -7.81 -2.50
C ARG A 134 4.62 -7.74 -2.76
N VAL A 135 5.33 -8.82 -2.42
CA VAL A 135 6.77 -8.98 -2.70
C VAL A 135 7.02 -8.80 -4.19
N ASP A 136 6.33 -9.58 -5.02
CA ASP A 136 6.56 -9.61 -6.48
C ASP A 136 6.28 -8.27 -7.15
N THR A 137 5.28 -7.54 -6.67
CA THR A 137 4.91 -6.26 -7.27
C THR A 137 5.93 -5.19 -6.91
N VAL A 138 6.40 -5.15 -5.65
CA VAL A 138 7.48 -4.24 -5.23
C VAL A 138 8.75 -4.55 -6.00
N THR A 139 9.21 -5.82 -6.01
CA THR A 139 10.40 -6.24 -6.74
C THR A 139 10.30 -5.95 -8.24
N ALA A 140 9.13 -6.18 -8.86
CA ALA A 140 8.92 -5.84 -10.27
C ALA A 140 9.05 -4.34 -10.55
N TRP A 141 8.65 -3.48 -9.60
CA TRP A 141 8.78 -2.04 -9.73
C TRP A 141 10.18 -1.52 -9.44
N VAL A 142 10.88 -2.08 -8.46
CA VAL A 142 12.31 -1.84 -8.25
C VAL A 142 13.07 -2.13 -9.55
N ASN A 143 12.89 -3.32 -10.13
CA ASN A 143 13.54 -3.70 -11.40
C ASN A 143 13.13 -2.81 -12.58
N ARG A 144 11.91 -2.22 -12.56
CA ARG A 144 11.48 -1.26 -13.58
C ARG A 144 12.19 0.07 -13.41
N LEU A 145 12.30 0.57 -12.18
CA LEU A 145 12.94 1.84 -11.87
C LEU A 145 14.46 1.77 -12.08
N THR A 146 15.12 0.67 -11.75
CA THR A 146 16.56 0.46 -12.03
C THR A 146 16.88 0.50 -13.52
N ARG A 147 15.93 0.13 -14.40
CA ARG A 147 16.09 0.27 -15.86
C ARG A 147 15.85 1.69 -16.37
N LEU A 148 15.32 2.59 -15.54
CA LEU A 148 14.94 3.94 -15.93
C LEU A 148 15.79 5.03 -15.26
N ALA A 149 16.45 4.71 -14.15
CA ALA A 149 17.29 5.63 -13.39
C ALA A 149 18.53 4.90 -12.85
N PRO A 150 19.67 5.61 -12.68
CA PRO A 150 20.92 5.07 -12.13
C PRO A 150 20.81 4.89 -10.61
N ILE A 151 20.02 3.90 -10.17
CA ILE A 151 19.83 3.58 -8.74
C ILE A 151 21.06 2.82 -8.25
N THR A 152 21.69 3.32 -7.20
CA THR A 152 22.90 2.76 -6.60
C THR A 152 22.65 2.08 -5.26
N ALA A 153 21.54 2.39 -4.58
CA ALA A 153 21.20 1.77 -3.30
C ALA A 153 19.70 1.73 -3.03
N ILE A 154 19.27 0.84 -2.13
CA ILE A 154 17.88 0.68 -1.69
C ILE A 154 17.83 0.87 -0.17
N SER A 155 16.79 1.54 0.31
CA SER A 155 16.44 1.58 1.73
C SER A 155 15.03 1.07 1.94
N GLN A 156 14.89 0.05 2.76
CA GLN A 156 13.60 -0.56 3.06
C GLN A 156 13.25 -0.35 4.53
N GLU A 157 12.05 0.14 4.82
CA GLU A 157 11.51 0.05 6.16
C GLU A 157 11.23 -1.42 6.51
N LEU A 158 11.89 -1.93 7.55
CA LEU A 158 11.51 -3.20 8.17
C LEU A 158 10.42 -2.92 9.19
N VAL A 159 9.26 -3.53 8.97
CA VAL A 159 8.10 -3.34 9.84
C VAL A 159 8.42 -3.73 11.28
N ARG A 160 8.05 -2.80 12.17
CA ARG A 160 8.38 -2.78 13.60
C ARG A 160 7.62 -3.82 14.42
N PHE A 161 6.43 -4.22 14.01
CA PHE A 161 5.53 -4.97 14.88
C PHE A 161 5.66 -6.46 14.66
N ASP A 162 6.48 -7.19 15.41
CA ASP A 162 6.38 -8.65 15.36
C ASP A 162 5.02 -9.08 15.93
N THR A 163 4.03 -9.31 15.06
CA THR A 163 2.66 -9.63 15.50
C THR A 163 2.60 -10.92 16.33
N GLN A 164 3.59 -11.80 16.16
CA GLN A 164 3.70 -13.02 16.95
C GLN A 164 4.17 -12.72 18.38
N LYS A 165 5.06 -11.75 18.58
CA LYS A 165 5.44 -11.25 19.92
C LYS A 165 4.37 -10.35 20.55
N LEU A 166 3.61 -9.58 19.76
CA LEU A 166 2.45 -8.82 20.22
C LEU A 166 1.29 -9.72 20.68
N GLU A 167 1.13 -10.87 20.03
CA GLU A 167 0.18 -11.88 20.42
C GLU A 167 0.72 -12.77 21.54
N ASN A 168 2.02 -13.00 21.66
CA ASN A 168 2.61 -13.81 22.74
C ASN A 168 3.95 -13.22 23.24
N PRO A 169 3.92 -12.34 24.26
CA PRO A 169 5.11 -11.64 24.76
C PRO A 169 6.19 -12.53 25.36
N GLU A 170 5.87 -13.77 25.72
CA GLU A 170 6.76 -14.72 26.40
C GLU A 170 7.59 -15.60 25.45
N ILE A 171 7.48 -15.42 24.13
CA ILE A 171 8.31 -16.17 23.16
C ILE A 171 9.75 -15.62 23.19
N SER A 172 10.63 -16.28 23.94
CA SER A 172 12.08 -16.10 23.86
C SER A 172 12.64 -16.94 22.71
N GLY A 173 13.33 -16.29 21.78
CA GLY A 173 14.02 -16.92 20.65
C GLY A 173 15.40 -16.28 20.49
N VAL A 174 16.35 -17.04 19.94
CA VAL A 174 17.82 -16.85 20.04
C VAL A 174 18.38 -15.64 19.28
N GLU A 175 17.56 -14.69 18.86
CA GLU A 175 18.05 -13.37 18.48
C GLU A 175 17.17 -12.32 19.16
N HIS A 176 17.83 -11.40 19.87
CA HIS A 176 17.34 -10.10 20.37
C HIS A 176 17.26 -9.98 21.91
N GLN A 177 18.32 -9.40 22.47
CA GLN A 177 18.26 -8.52 23.62
C GLN A 177 17.60 -7.19 23.19
N GLN A 178 16.48 -6.79 23.80
CA GLN A 178 16.05 -5.40 24.04
C GLN A 178 14.61 -5.37 24.56
N GLY A 179 14.44 -5.45 25.89
CA GLY A 179 13.14 -5.40 26.57
C GLY A 179 12.44 -4.04 26.56
N SER A 180 13.16 -2.93 26.29
CA SER A 180 12.61 -1.57 26.31
C SER A 180 11.92 -1.15 24.99
N LEU A 181 12.42 -1.63 23.85
CA LEU A 181 11.85 -1.31 22.52
C LEU A 181 10.50 -1.98 22.27
N LEU A 182 10.28 -3.18 22.82
CA LEU A 182 9.03 -3.92 22.69
C LEU A 182 7.83 -3.13 23.28
N GLY A 183 8.01 -2.46 24.42
CA GLY A 183 6.97 -1.63 25.04
C GLY A 183 6.61 -0.40 24.20
N TYR A 184 7.61 0.25 23.61
CA TYR A 184 7.40 1.35 22.66
C TYR A 184 6.64 0.89 21.41
N GLU A 185 6.94 -0.29 20.89
CA GLU A 185 6.28 -0.85 19.71
C GLU A 185 4.80 -1.20 19.98
N VAL A 186 4.49 -1.82 21.13
CA VAL A 186 3.10 -2.10 21.52
C VAL A 186 2.30 -0.80 21.61
N ARG A 187 2.86 0.23 22.26
CA ARG A 187 2.20 1.54 22.43
C ARG A 187 1.94 2.22 21.10
N GLU A 188 2.92 2.25 20.20
CA GLU A 188 2.77 2.81 18.85
C GLU A 188 1.69 2.11 18.04
N TYR A 189 1.66 0.78 18.11
CA TYR A 189 0.62 -0.02 17.49
C TYR A 189 -0.77 0.33 18.06
N LEU A 190 -0.90 0.43 19.39
CA LEU A 190 -2.15 0.79 20.04
C LEU A 190 -2.59 2.22 19.68
N LEU A 191 -1.67 3.17 19.55
CA LEU A 191 -1.95 4.54 19.09
C LEU A 191 -2.57 4.54 17.70
N GLU A 192 -2.03 3.74 16.77
CA GLU A 192 -2.61 3.62 15.42
C GLU A 192 -3.94 2.84 15.43
N LYS A 193 -4.05 1.77 16.23
CA LYS A 193 -5.27 0.96 16.36
C LYS A 193 -6.45 1.77 16.89
N TRP A 194 -6.21 2.56 17.94
CA TRP A 194 -7.26 3.27 18.67
C TRP A 194 -7.54 4.68 18.16
N GLY A 195 -6.76 5.15 17.18
CA GLY A 195 -6.96 6.46 16.55
C GLY A 195 -6.38 7.62 17.37
N ARG A 196 -5.39 7.36 18.22
CA ARG A 196 -4.77 8.34 19.15
C ARG A 196 -5.77 9.05 20.06
N GLU A 197 -6.83 8.34 20.43
CA GLU A 197 -7.82 8.81 21.42
C GLU A 197 -7.96 7.78 22.53
N CYS A 198 -8.42 8.25 23.69
CA CYS A 198 -8.85 7.37 24.77
C CYS A 198 -9.95 6.44 24.25
N ALA A 199 -9.73 5.13 24.28
CA ALA A 199 -10.68 4.14 23.81
C ALA A 199 -12.02 4.21 24.53
N TYR A 200 -12.01 4.69 25.78
CA TYR A 200 -13.19 4.84 26.62
C TYR A 200 -13.90 6.15 26.37
N CYS A 201 -13.38 7.30 26.80
CA CYS A 201 -14.09 8.57 26.68
C CYS A 201 -13.97 9.27 25.32
N GLY A 202 -12.98 8.94 24.47
CA GLY A 202 -12.76 9.61 23.19
C GLY A 202 -11.85 10.84 23.22
N ASP A 203 -11.32 11.23 24.39
CA ASP A 203 -10.41 12.37 24.49
C ASP A 203 -9.15 12.14 23.63
N GLN A 204 -8.76 13.17 22.87
CA GLN A 204 -7.56 13.19 22.03
C GLN A 204 -6.45 14.07 22.63
N ASP A 205 -6.81 15.09 23.41
CA ASP A 205 -5.89 16.09 23.96
C ASP A 205 -5.43 15.74 25.38
N THR A 206 -5.00 14.49 25.58
CA THR A 206 -4.55 14.02 26.89
C THR A 206 -3.51 12.91 26.77
N PRO A 207 -2.54 12.81 27.71
CA PRO A 207 -1.64 11.67 27.76
C PRO A 207 -2.42 10.36 27.88
N LEU A 208 -2.15 9.45 26.94
CA LEU A 208 -2.77 8.12 26.91
C LEU A 208 -1.85 7.09 27.56
N GLU A 209 -2.41 6.19 28.35
CA GLU A 209 -1.75 5.07 29.00
C GLU A 209 -2.16 3.77 28.30
N VAL A 210 -1.26 2.78 28.31
CA VAL A 210 -1.61 1.44 27.84
C VAL A 210 -2.38 0.74 28.96
N GLU A 211 -3.60 0.34 28.67
CA GLU A 211 -4.53 -0.22 29.67
C GLU A 211 -4.91 -1.66 29.33
N HIS A 212 -5.05 -2.48 30.38
CA HIS A 212 -5.51 -3.86 30.30
C HIS A 212 -7.02 -3.95 30.50
N VAL A 213 -7.75 -4.27 29.43
CA VAL A 213 -9.22 -4.30 29.45
C VAL A 213 -9.74 -5.33 30.45
N VAL A 214 -9.20 -6.55 30.41
CA VAL A 214 -9.25 -7.47 31.55
C VAL A 214 -8.04 -7.14 32.42
N PRO A 215 -8.23 -6.68 33.67
CA PRO A 215 -7.13 -6.29 34.56
C PRO A 215 -6.17 -7.46 34.83
N ARG A 216 -4.89 -7.15 35.07
CA ARG A 216 -3.88 -8.17 35.43
C ARG A 216 -4.24 -8.94 36.69
N ALA A 217 -4.83 -8.26 37.68
CA ALA A 217 -5.31 -8.88 38.91
C ALA A 217 -6.36 -9.98 38.65
N HIS A 218 -7.06 -9.92 37.52
CA HIS A 218 -8.05 -10.90 37.08
C HIS A 218 -7.52 -11.81 35.96
N GLY A 219 -6.19 -12.02 35.89
CA GLY A 219 -5.57 -12.89 34.87
C GLY A 219 -5.48 -12.28 33.47
N GLY A 220 -5.63 -10.96 33.34
CA GLY A 220 -5.54 -10.24 32.08
C GLY A 220 -4.18 -10.39 31.39
N SER A 221 -4.19 -10.92 30.16
CA SER A 221 -2.96 -11.10 29.38
C SER A 221 -2.37 -9.78 28.86
N HIS A 222 -1.06 -9.74 28.60
CA HIS A 222 -0.37 -8.63 27.92
C HIS A 222 -0.53 -8.66 26.38
N ARG A 223 -1.46 -9.47 25.86
CA ARG A 223 -1.70 -9.59 24.43
C ARG A 223 -2.43 -8.36 23.92
N VAL A 224 -2.14 -7.92 22.70
CA VAL A 224 -2.81 -6.79 22.04
C VAL A 224 -4.34 -6.93 21.96
N SER A 225 -4.86 -8.16 22.00
CA SER A 225 -6.31 -8.43 22.08
C SER A 225 -6.93 -8.03 23.43
N ASN A 226 -6.13 -7.79 24.46
CA ASN A 226 -6.53 -7.34 25.80
C ASN A 226 -6.01 -5.93 26.15
N LEU A 227 -5.26 -5.29 25.25
CA LEU A 227 -4.68 -3.96 25.48
C LEU A 227 -5.41 -2.86 24.71
N THR A 228 -5.56 -1.71 25.36
CA THR A 228 -6.13 -0.50 24.80
C THR A 228 -5.36 0.76 25.20
N LEU A 229 -5.82 1.92 24.74
CA LEU A 229 -5.37 3.23 25.23
C LEU A 229 -6.45 3.89 26.07
N ALA A 230 -6.09 4.38 27.25
CA ALA A 230 -6.99 5.13 28.11
C ALA A 230 -6.31 6.40 28.60
N CYS A 231 -7.06 7.51 28.75
CA CYS A 231 -6.55 8.66 29.51
C CYS A 231 -6.43 8.28 30.98
N HIS A 232 -5.56 8.98 31.72
CA HIS A 232 -5.30 8.70 33.14
C HIS A 232 -6.60 8.58 33.97
N ALA A 233 -7.54 9.52 33.77
CA ALA A 233 -8.83 9.52 34.48
C ALA A 233 -9.71 8.30 34.17
N CYS A 234 -9.70 7.79 32.94
CA CYS A 234 -10.46 6.58 32.62
C CYS A 234 -9.74 5.31 33.07
N ASN A 235 -8.40 5.27 33.01
CA ASN A 235 -7.63 4.14 33.49
C ASN A 235 -7.83 3.96 35.01
N GLN A 236 -7.69 5.04 35.77
CA GLN A 236 -7.96 5.07 37.22
C GLN A 236 -9.43 4.76 37.53
N GLY A 237 -10.37 5.38 36.82
CA GLY A 237 -11.81 5.18 37.05
C GLY A 237 -12.27 3.74 36.80
N LYS A 238 -11.66 3.02 35.84
CA LYS A 238 -11.92 1.59 35.65
C LYS A 238 -11.22 0.76 36.72
N GLY A 239 -9.94 1.05 36.99
CA GLY A 239 -9.10 0.28 37.90
C GLY A 239 -9.15 -1.22 37.60
N ASN A 240 -9.44 -2.01 38.63
CA ASN A 240 -9.60 -3.47 38.52
C ASN A 240 -11.03 -3.91 38.14
N GLY A 241 -11.93 -2.98 37.82
CA GLY A 241 -13.30 -3.28 37.39
C GLY A 241 -13.38 -3.91 36.00
N THR A 242 -14.49 -4.59 35.73
CA THR A 242 -14.80 -5.10 34.39
C THR A 242 -15.20 -3.97 33.46
N LEU A 243 -14.99 -4.19 32.15
CA LEU A 243 -15.33 -3.18 31.14
C LEU A 243 -16.82 -2.80 31.18
N ASP A 244 -17.71 -3.79 31.31
CA ASP A 244 -19.16 -3.55 31.32
C ASP A 244 -19.61 -2.79 32.58
N ALA A 245 -19.05 -3.11 33.75
CA ALA A 245 -19.30 -2.37 34.98
C ALA A 245 -18.85 -0.91 34.85
N PHE A 246 -17.64 -0.68 34.30
CA PHE A 246 -17.11 0.68 34.13
C PHE A 246 -18.01 1.54 33.22
N PHE A 247 -18.49 1.00 32.10
CA PHE A 247 -19.39 1.72 31.19
C PHE A 247 -20.79 1.98 31.79
N THR A 248 -21.24 1.15 32.74
CA THR A 248 -22.58 1.26 33.33
C THR A 248 -22.62 2.09 34.61
N THR A 249 -21.58 2.07 35.46
CA THR A 249 -21.63 2.67 36.79
C THR A 249 -20.79 3.94 36.94
N ASP A 250 -19.71 4.11 36.17
CA ASP A 250 -18.79 5.24 36.38
C ASP A 250 -19.40 6.57 35.92
N LYS A 251 -19.69 7.44 36.90
CA LYS A 251 -20.22 8.79 36.67
C LYS A 251 -19.21 9.67 35.92
N GLY A 252 -17.91 9.47 36.17
CA GLY A 252 -16.84 10.22 35.52
C GLY A 252 -16.78 9.97 34.01
N LEU A 253 -16.82 8.70 33.61
CA LEU A 253 -16.86 8.26 32.22
C LEU A 253 -18.12 8.79 31.53
N LYS A 254 -19.31 8.66 32.16
CA LYS A 254 -20.56 9.18 31.58
C LYS A 254 -20.49 10.68 31.29
N LYS A 255 -19.92 11.46 32.22
CA LYS A 255 -19.71 12.91 32.02
C LYS A 255 -18.79 13.19 30.83
N ARG A 256 -17.66 12.49 30.71
CA ARG A 256 -16.70 12.67 29.59
C ARG A 256 -17.27 12.19 28.25
N LEU A 257 -18.00 11.07 28.23
CA LEU A 257 -18.71 10.60 27.03
C LEU A 257 -19.71 11.66 26.54
N LYS A 258 -20.49 12.25 27.45
CA LYS A 258 -21.42 13.35 27.11
C LYS A 258 -20.68 14.57 26.57
N ALA A 259 -19.56 14.97 27.18
CA ALA A 259 -18.75 16.09 26.70
C ALA A 259 -18.23 15.86 25.27
N ASN A 260 -17.86 14.63 24.92
CA ASN A 260 -17.41 14.25 23.59
C ASN A 260 -18.54 13.86 22.63
N SER A 261 -19.80 14.07 23.01
CA SER A 261 -20.98 13.69 22.21
C SER A 261 -21.00 12.20 21.82
N LEU A 262 -20.58 11.32 22.72
CA LEU A 262 -20.51 9.87 22.51
C LEU A 262 -21.54 9.12 23.37
N SER A 263 -22.14 8.07 22.81
CA SER A 263 -22.99 7.12 23.54
C SER A 263 -22.14 6.01 24.19
N ALA A 264 -22.46 5.66 25.44
CA ALA A 264 -21.79 4.59 26.19
C ALA A 264 -21.90 3.24 25.46
N ASP A 265 -23.08 2.85 24.98
CA ASP A 265 -23.30 1.58 24.30
C ASP A 265 -22.54 1.49 22.97
N ALA A 266 -22.62 2.56 22.16
CA ALA A 266 -21.91 2.63 20.89
C ALA A 266 -20.39 2.56 21.10
N ARG A 267 -19.90 3.15 22.18
CA ARG A 267 -18.48 3.21 22.50
C ARG A 267 -17.97 1.88 23.10
N LEU A 268 -18.73 1.25 23.98
CA LEU A 268 -18.47 -0.10 24.47
C LEU A 268 -18.41 -1.10 23.31
N ALA A 269 -19.39 -1.06 22.40
CA ALA A 269 -19.41 -1.89 21.21
C ALA A 269 -18.19 -1.65 20.29
N ARG A 270 -17.75 -0.39 20.15
CA ARG A 270 -16.48 -0.06 19.45
C ARG A 270 -15.30 -0.72 20.14
N VAL A 271 -15.16 -0.58 21.46
CA VAL A 271 -14.04 -1.16 22.23
C VAL A 271 -14.00 -2.68 22.05
N GLN A 272 -15.11 -3.38 22.29
CA GLN A 272 -15.20 -4.83 22.14
C GLN A 272 -14.89 -5.29 20.71
N ARG A 273 -15.34 -4.55 19.69
CA ARG A 273 -15.06 -4.84 18.28
C ARG A 273 -13.59 -4.64 17.92
N GLU A 274 -12.98 -3.53 18.35
CA GLU A 274 -11.57 -3.23 18.05
C GLU A 274 -10.61 -4.17 18.78
N LEU A 275 -10.92 -4.61 20.01
CA LEU A 275 -10.14 -5.63 20.73
C LEU A 275 -10.06 -6.94 19.94
N LYS A 276 -11.20 -7.39 19.41
CA LYS A 276 -11.33 -8.60 18.58
C LYS A 276 -10.83 -8.41 17.14
N ARG A 277 -10.44 -7.20 16.75
CA ARG A 277 -10.02 -6.91 15.38
C ARG A 277 -8.64 -7.53 15.12
N PRO A 278 -8.54 -8.51 14.21
CA PRO A 278 -7.27 -9.17 13.94
C PRO A 278 -6.28 -8.21 13.25
N LEU A 279 -4.99 -8.40 13.53
CA LEU A 279 -3.84 -7.63 13.02
C LEU A 279 -3.55 -7.84 11.53
N ARG A 280 -4.59 -8.03 10.70
CA ARG A 280 -4.49 -8.51 9.32
C ARG A 280 -3.54 -7.70 8.46
N ASP A 281 -3.52 -6.38 8.63
CA ASP A 281 -2.66 -5.51 7.83
C ASP A 281 -1.21 -5.63 8.29
N ALA A 282 -0.92 -5.46 9.59
CA ALA A 282 0.40 -5.63 10.18
C ALA A 282 0.96 -7.05 9.98
N SER A 283 0.22 -8.10 10.33
CA SER A 283 0.65 -9.49 10.17
C SER A 283 1.01 -9.80 8.72
N ALA A 284 0.28 -9.23 7.78
CA ALA A 284 0.51 -9.51 6.37
C ALA A 284 1.73 -8.74 5.83
N VAL A 285 2.14 -7.61 6.40
CA VAL A 285 3.43 -6.99 6.05
C VAL A 285 4.59 -7.72 6.73
N ASN A 286 4.45 -8.08 8.01
CA ASN A 286 5.46 -8.85 8.74
C ASN A 286 5.75 -10.20 8.10
N ALA A 287 4.70 -10.94 7.70
CA ALA A 287 4.86 -12.21 6.99
C ALA A 287 5.62 -12.07 5.66
N THR A 288 5.72 -10.86 5.11
CA THR A 288 6.46 -10.59 3.87
C THR A 288 7.78 -9.85 4.08
N ARG A 289 8.13 -9.40 5.29
CA ARG A 289 9.24 -8.47 5.54
C ARG A 289 10.58 -9.02 5.04
N TRP A 290 10.91 -10.25 5.45
CA TRP A 290 12.15 -10.93 5.10
C TRP A 290 12.15 -11.44 3.67
N ALA A 291 11.01 -11.93 3.19
CA ALA A 291 10.88 -12.34 1.80
C ALA A 291 11.10 -11.15 0.83
N LEU A 292 10.59 -9.97 1.17
CA LEU A 292 10.86 -8.75 0.41
C LEU A 292 12.33 -8.33 0.53
N PHE A 293 12.87 -8.26 1.75
CA PHE A 293 14.26 -7.88 1.97
C PHE A 293 15.25 -8.77 1.19
N ASN A 294 15.06 -10.09 1.23
CA ASN A 294 15.88 -11.04 0.46
C ASN A 294 15.67 -10.89 -1.05
N ALA A 295 14.44 -10.64 -1.50
CA ALA A 295 14.18 -10.35 -2.92
C ALA A 295 14.82 -9.04 -3.41
N LEU A 296 14.97 -8.04 -2.53
CA LEU A 296 15.67 -6.80 -2.85
C LEU A 296 17.19 -7.01 -2.87
N LYS A 297 17.75 -7.80 -1.94
CA LYS A 297 19.17 -8.17 -1.97
C LYS A 297 19.56 -8.88 -3.26
N ALA A 298 18.67 -9.70 -3.80
CA ALA A 298 18.88 -10.40 -5.08
C ALA A 298 18.99 -9.45 -6.30
N THR A 299 18.75 -8.14 -6.15
CA THR A 299 18.99 -7.16 -7.22
C THR A 299 20.48 -6.81 -7.40
N GLY A 300 21.34 -7.18 -6.44
CA GLY A 300 22.75 -6.81 -6.42
C GLY A 300 23.03 -5.40 -5.88
N LEU A 301 22.00 -4.62 -5.58
CA LEU A 301 22.14 -3.29 -4.97
C LEU A 301 22.32 -3.41 -3.44
N PRO A 302 23.15 -2.56 -2.81
CA PRO A 302 23.18 -2.40 -1.36
C PRO A 302 21.79 -2.09 -0.80
N VAL A 303 21.31 -2.93 0.11
CA VAL A 303 20.00 -2.77 0.78
C VAL A 303 20.22 -2.45 2.26
N THR A 304 19.80 -1.27 2.69
CA THR A 304 19.79 -0.88 4.10
C THR A 304 18.39 -0.99 4.69
N ALA A 305 18.30 -1.50 5.92
CA ALA A 305 17.06 -1.56 6.66
C ALA A 305 16.91 -0.31 7.54
N GLY A 306 15.74 0.34 7.47
CA GLY A 306 15.33 1.39 8.38
C GLY A 306 14.27 0.89 9.36
N SER A 307 14.18 1.52 10.53
CA SER A 307 13.06 1.31 11.44
C SER A 307 11.99 2.39 11.20
N GLY A 308 10.71 2.03 11.32
CA GLY A 308 9.63 3.02 11.26
C GLY A 308 9.69 4.08 12.36
N GLY A 309 10.54 3.89 13.38
CA GLY A 309 10.81 4.86 14.44
C GLY A 309 11.59 6.03 13.92
N ARG A 310 12.65 5.69 13.21
CA ARG A 310 13.45 6.66 12.50
C ARG A 310 12.63 7.34 11.41
N THR A 311 11.81 6.60 10.65
CA THR A 311 10.90 7.20 9.65
C THR A 311 9.98 8.23 10.30
N ARG A 312 9.33 7.88 11.42
CA ARG A 312 8.46 8.80 12.18
C ARG A 312 9.22 10.00 12.73
N TYR A 313 10.38 9.78 13.34
CA TYR A 313 11.22 10.86 13.89
C TYR A 313 11.62 11.85 12.79
N ASN A 314 12.12 11.35 11.66
CA ASN A 314 12.47 12.17 10.50
C ASN A 314 11.28 12.97 9.98
N ARG A 315 10.10 12.34 9.91
CA ARG A 315 8.86 12.99 9.48
C ARG A 315 8.45 14.12 10.44
N GLN A 316 8.47 13.86 11.74
CA GLN A 316 8.04 14.84 12.76
C GLN A 316 9.00 16.03 12.84
N ARG A 317 10.32 15.78 12.93
CA ARG A 317 11.30 16.86 13.05
C ARG A 317 11.35 17.79 11.83
N LEU A 318 10.96 17.29 10.66
CA LEU A 318 10.97 18.04 9.39
C LEU A 318 9.57 18.50 8.94
N GLY A 319 8.52 18.28 9.74
CA GLY A 319 7.16 18.69 9.41
C GLY A 319 6.56 18.04 8.15
N ILE A 320 7.01 16.83 7.79
CA ILE A 320 6.59 16.16 6.54
C ILE A 320 5.21 15.50 6.73
N PRO A 321 4.24 15.67 5.80
CA PRO A 321 2.95 14.99 5.88
C PRO A 321 3.06 13.46 5.80
N LYS A 322 2.20 12.75 6.55
CA LYS A 322 2.16 11.27 6.49
C LYS A 322 1.51 10.80 5.18
N THR A 323 2.31 10.22 4.30
CA THR A 323 1.85 9.44 3.13
C THR A 323 2.80 8.25 2.93
N HIS A 324 2.36 7.19 2.25
CA HIS A 324 3.22 6.02 2.02
C HIS A 324 4.49 6.40 1.24
N ALA A 325 4.36 7.14 0.14
CA ALA A 325 5.52 7.57 -0.64
C ALA A 325 6.47 8.51 0.13
N LEU A 326 5.97 9.43 0.96
CA LEU A 326 6.83 10.30 1.77
C LEU A 326 7.48 9.56 2.94
N ASP A 327 6.77 8.60 3.54
CA ASP A 327 7.35 7.69 4.55
C ASP A 327 8.51 6.91 3.91
N ALA A 328 8.37 6.45 2.66
CA ALA A 328 9.45 5.81 1.90
C ALA A 328 10.67 6.74 1.69
N ALA A 329 10.46 8.04 1.48
CA ALA A 329 11.56 9.02 1.37
C ALA A 329 12.27 9.26 2.72
N CYS A 330 11.54 9.07 3.82
CA CYS A 330 12.02 9.27 5.19
C CYS A 330 12.76 8.04 5.78
N VAL A 331 12.88 6.94 5.04
CA VAL A 331 13.56 5.72 5.52
C VAL A 331 15.07 5.92 5.61
N GLY A 332 15.64 5.72 6.80
CA GLY A 332 17.09 5.74 7.03
C GLY A 332 17.64 7.08 7.55
N PRO A 333 18.98 7.18 7.71
CA PRO A 333 19.66 8.43 8.09
C PRO A 333 19.60 9.48 6.98
N PHE A 334 19.40 10.75 7.36
CA PHE A 334 19.66 11.96 6.56
C PHE A 334 19.51 13.21 7.45
N GLY A 335 19.87 14.39 6.93
CA GLY A 335 19.71 15.72 7.54
C GLY A 335 18.41 16.39 7.11
N ARG A 336 18.34 16.89 5.87
CA ARG A 336 17.13 17.56 5.33
C ARG A 336 16.51 16.80 4.16
N LEU A 337 15.22 17.03 3.93
CA LEU A 337 14.48 16.51 2.78
C LEU A 337 13.93 17.69 1.98
N HIS A 338 14.10 17.64 0.67
CA HIS A 338 13.60 18.62 -0.27
C HIS A 338 12.66 17.98 -1.29
N GLY A 339 11.61 18.70 -1.69
CA GLY A 339 10.73 18.29 -2.80
C GLY A 339 9.54 17.45 -2.37
N GLU A 340 9.12 17.55 -1.10
CA GLU A 340 7.97 16.88 -0.50
C GLU A 340 6.63 17.25 -1.17
N ASN A 341 6.56 18.42 -1.82
CA ASN A 341 5.42 18.86 -2.64
C ASN A 341 5.37 18.21 -4.03
N CYS A 342 6.23 17.22 -4.32
CA CYS A 342 6.18 16.50 -5.58
C CYS A 342 4.84 15.73 -5.72
N PRO A 343 4.16 15.78 -6.87
CA PRO A 343 3.04 14.90 -7.17
C PRO A 343 3.42 13.42 -7.02
N THR A 344 2.48 12.60 -6.55
CA THR A 344 2.68 11.17 -6.37
C THR A 344 2.04 10.40 -7.53
N GLN A 345 2.83 9.55 -8.18
CA GLN A 345 2.33 8.66 -9.22
C GLN A 345 1.76 7.39 -8.59
N VAL A 346 0.43 7.27 -8.59
CA VAL A 346 -0.24 6.06 -8.09
C VAL A 346 -0.19 4.98 -9.17
N ILE A 347 0.26 3.79 -8.75
CA ILE A 347 0.44 2.61 -9.59
C ILE A 347 -0.43 1.50 -9.01
N LYS A 348 -1.56 1.22 -9.66
CA LYS A 348 -2.51 0.20 -9.20
C LYS A 348 -2.32 -1.13 -9.89
N GLY A 349 -2.02 -2.18 -9.13
CA GLY A 349 -1.96 -3.54 -9.63
C GLY A 349 -3.34 -4.02 -10.13
N THR A 350 -3.48 -4.24 -11.44
CA THR A 350 -4.76 -4.66 -12.04
C THR A 350 -4.73 -6.04 -12.69
N GLY A 351 -3.53 -6.59 -12.92
CA GLY A 351 -3.35 -7.88 -13.56
C GLY A 351 -3.33 -7.80 -15.10
N ARG A 352 -2.92 -8.91 -15.72
CA ARG A 352 -2.73 -9.03 -17.18
C ARG A 352 -3.85 -9.85 -17.84
N GLY A 353 -5.08 -9.63 -17.40
CA GLY A 353 -6.27 -10.36 -17.85
C GLY A 353 -6.65 -11.56 -16.97
N SER A 354 -7.57 -12.38 -17.47
CA SER A 354 -8.08 -13.57 -16.80
C SER A 354 -7.66 -14.84 -17.56
N TYR A 355 -7.16 -15.83 -16.83
CA TYR A 355 -6.98 -17.19 -17.35
C TYR A 355 -8.31 -17.96 -17.42
N GLN A 356 -9.25 -17.62 -16.52
CA GLN A 356 -10.58 -18.20 -16.52
C GLN A 356 -11.44 -17.53 -17.58
N ARG A 357 -11.88 -18.32 -18.57
CA ARG A 357 -12.77 -17.84 -19.63
C ARG A 357 -14.24 -17.88 -19.23
N THR A 358 -14.64 -18.85 -18.41
CA THR A 358 -16.04 -18.97 -17.96
C THR A 358 -16.33 -17.98 -16.84
N ARG A 359 -17.23 -17.04 -17.09
CA ARG A 359 -17.81 -16.17 -16.06
C ARG A 359 -18.81 -16.96 -15.24
N LEU A 360 -18.74 -16.78 -13.93
CA LEU A 360 -19.62 -17.45 -12.98
C LEU A 360 -20.54 -16.44 -12.31
N THR A 361 -21.76 -16.85 -11.96
CA THR A 361 -22.65 -16.11 -11.06
C THR A 361 -22.05 -16.06 -9.64
N ARG A 362 -22.67 -15.26 -8.75
CA ARG A 362 -22.27 -15.20 -7.33
C ARG A 362 -22.30 -16.58 -6.63
N HIS A 363 -23.10 -17.52 -7.15
CA HIS A 363 -23.24 -18.90 -6.64
C HIS A 363 -22.33 -19.92 -7.35
N GLY A 364 -21.53 -19.49 -8.34
CA GLY A 364 -20.55 -20.35 -9.01
C GLY A 364 -21.09 -21.10 -10.24
N PHE A 365 -22.27 -20.75 -10.75
CA PHE A 365 -22.81 -21.32 -11.99
C PHE A 365 -22.31 -20.56 -13.21
N PRO A 366 -21.95 -21.24 -14.32
CA PRO A 366 -21.59 -20.58 -15.59
C PRO A 366 -22.70 -19.66 -16.10
N HIS A 367 -22.36 -18.44 -16.52
CA HIS A 367 -23.30 -17.48 -17.13
C HIS A 367 -22.75 -16.84 -18.43
N GLY A 368 -21.48 -17.07 -18.77
CA GLY A 368 -20.95 -16.56 -20.03
C GLY A 368 -19.48 -16.88 -20.22
N TYR A 369 -18.98 -16.61 -21.43
CA TYR A 369 -17.62 -16.97 -21.82
C TYR A 369 -16.87 -15.77 -22.36
N LEU A 370 -15.64 -15.58 -21.89
CA LEU A 370 -14.70 -14.63 -22.46
C LEU A 370 -14.18 -15.17 -23.81
N MET A 371 -13.95 -14.21 -24.72
CA MET A 371 -13.34 -14.45 -26.03
C MET A 371 -12.01 -15.21 -25.91
N ARG A 372 -11.71 -16.07 -26.90
CA ARG A 372 -10.44 -16.79 -27.00
C ARG A 372 -9.28 -15.85 -27.33
N GLN A 373 -9.54 -14.88 -28.21
CA GLN A 373 -8.55 -13.91 -28.65
C GLN A 373 -8.44 -12.77 -27.63
N LYS A 374 -7.21 -12.39 -27.25
CA LYS A 374 -6.96 -11.31 -26.29
C LYS A 374 -7.01 -9.92 -26.93
N GLN A 375 -6.74 -9.86 -28.24
CA GLN A 375 -6.70 -8.62 -29.02
C GLN A 375 -7.93 -8.52 -29.92
N VAL A 376 -8.45 -7.30 -30.05
CA VAL A 376 -9.53 -6.95 -30.97
C VAL A 376 -9.13 -5.66 -31.67
N ARG A 377 -9.10 -5.68 -33.01
CA ARG A 377 -8.74 -4.52 -33.85
C ARG A 377 -7.40 -3.87 -33.46
N GLY A 378 -6.42 -4.69 -33.06
CA GLY A 378 -5.09 -4.22 -32.64
C GLY A 378 -5.00 -3.71 -31.19
N PHE A 379 -6.07 -3.77 -30.40
CA PHE A 379 -6.11 -3.35 -28.99
C PHE A 379 -6.34 -4.54 -28.05
N GLN A 380 -5.80 -4.45 -26.83
CA GLN A 380 -6.04 -5.42 -25.76
C GLN A 380 -6.63 -4.75 -24.52
N THR A 381 -7.46 -5.48 -23.76
CA THR A 381 -7.96 -4.99 -22.47
C THR A 381 -6.78 -4.66 -21.55
N GLY A 382 -6.76 -3.42 -21.06
CA GLY A 382 -5.71 -2.88 -20.21
C GLY A 382 -4.72 -1.97 -20.92
N ASP A 383 -4.74 -1.91 -22.26
CA ASP A 383 -4.00 -0.91 -23.04
C ASP A 383 -4.45 0.51 -22.63
N MET A 384 -3.52 1.45 -22.59
CA MET A 384 -3.81 2.87 -22.42
C MET A 384 -4.07 3.48 -23.79
N VAL A 385 -5.21 4.13 -23.96
CA VAL A 385 -5.63 4.73 -25.23
C VAL A 385 -6.03 6.19 -25.02
N ARG A 386 -5.88 7.00 -26.07
CA ARG A 386 -6.49 8.32 -26.21
C ARG A 386 -7.56 8.21 -27.28
N ALA A 387 -8.82 8.38 -26.92
CA ALA A 387 -9.91 8.46 -27.87
C ALA A 387 -10.28 9.91 -28.15
N ILE A 388 -10.33 10.31 -29.43
CA ILE A 388 -10.74 11.64 -29.86
C ILE A 388 -12.04 11.49 -30.63
N ILE A 389 -13.12 12.07 -30.10
CA ILE A 389 -14.46 11.98 -30.66
C ILE A 389 -14.88 13.39 -31.04
N THR A 390 -15.20 13.62 -32.31
CA THR A 390 -15.48 14.96 -32.85
C THR A 390 -16.94 15.35 -32.74
N THR A 391 -17.87 14.40 -32.68
CA THR A 391 -19.32 14.67 -32.71
C THR A 391 -20.11 13.78 -31.73
N GLY A 392 -21.33 14.23 -31.41
CA GLY A 392 -22.29 13.50 -30.58
C GLY A 392 -22.09 13.64 -29.07
N LYS A 393 -22.94 12.95 -28.29
CA LYS A 393 -23.02 13.07 -26.82
C LYS A 393 -21.71 12.73 -26.06
N LYS A 394 -20.75 12.10 -26.72
CA LYS A 394 -19.45 11.69 -26.14
C LYS A 394 -18.27 12.46 -26.76
N ALA A 395 -18.55 13.53 -27.50
CA ALA A 395 -17.52 14.39 -28.08
C ALA A 395 -16.52 14.84 -27.00
N GLY A 396 -15.26 14.95 -27.40
CA GLY A 396 -14.14 15.26 -26.52
C GLY A 396 -13.00 14.24 -26.58
N THR A 397 -11.98 14.49 -25.78
CA THR A 397 -10.78 13.64 -25.68
C THR A 397 -10.81 12.82 -24.40
N HIS A 398 -10.84 11.51 -24.54
CA HIS A 398 -10.90 10.57 -23.42
C HIS A 398 -9.59 9.78 -23.35
N THR A 399 -8.82 9.96 -22.27
CA THR A 399 -7.59 9.18 -22.06
C THR A 399 -7.80 8.20 -20.91
N GLY A 400 -7.53 6.93 -21.14
CA GLY A 400 -7.78 5.91 -20.12
C GLY A 400 -7.48 4.49 -20.57
N ARG A 401 -7.71 3.54 -19.66
CA ARG A 401 -7.50 2.12 -19.96
C ARG A 401 -8.69 1.56 -20.71
N VAL A 402 -8.42 0.86 -21.80
CA VAL A 402 -9.45 0.27 -22.63
C VAL A 402 -9.87 -1.12 -22.11
N ALA A 403 -11.16 -1.39 -22.11
CA ALA A 403 -11.74 -2.72 -22.04
C ALA A 403 -12.34 -3.05 -23.40
N VAL A 404 -11.71 -3.99 -24.10
CA VAL A 404 -12.09 -4.32 -25.49
C VAL A 404 -13.29 -5.26 -25.52
N ARG A 405 -14.09 -5.14 -26.58
CA ARG A 405 -15.22 -6.04 -26.89
C ARG A 405 -15.08 -6.56 -28.31
N LYS A 406 -15.59 -7.76 -28.58
CA LYS A 406 -15.54 -8.40 -29.92
C LYS A 406 -16.11 -7.50 -31.02
N THR A 407 -17.10 -6.68 -30.70
CA THR A 407 -17.75 -5.74 -31.64
C THR A 407 -16.82 -4.63 -32.14
N GLY A 408 -15.68 -4.37 -31.49
CA GLY A 408 -14.83 -3.21 -31.80
C GLY A 408 -15.32 -1.90 -31.19
N SER A 409 -16.35 -1.96 -30.32
CA SER A 409 -16.84 -0.85 -29.51
C SER A 409 -16.37 -1.05 -28.06
N PHE A 410 -15.52 -0.16 -27.58
CA PHE A 410 -14.73 -0.30 -26.37
C PHE A 410 -15.27 0.54 -25.21
N ASN A 411 -14.94 0.13 -23.99
CA ASN A 411 -15.15 0.96 -22.81
C ASN A 411 -13.80 1.55 -22.37
N ILE A 412 -13.73 2.85 -22.13
CA ILE A 412 -12.52 3.53 -21.70
C ILE A 412 -12.73 3.95 -20.24
N GLN A 413 -11.89 3.42 -19.36
CA GLN A 413 -11.85 3.80 -17.95
C GLN A 413 -10.97 5.03 -17.79
N THR A 414 -11.58 6.20 -17.65
CA THR A 414 -10.93 7.49 -17.37
C THR A 414 -10.94 7.76 -15.86
N GLU A 415 -10.35 8.88 -15.45
CA GLU A 415 -10.39 9.34 -14.05
C GLU A 415 -11.80 9.77 -13.62
N GLN A 416 -12.59 10.34 -14.54
CA GLN A 416 -13.95 10.83 -14.29
C GLN A 416 -15.02 9.73 -14.37
N GLY A 417 -14.68 8.55 -14.90
CA GLY A 417 -15.62 7.44 -15.00
C GLY A 417 -15.36 6.51 -16.19
N VAL A 418 -16.33 5.64 -16.47
CA VAL A 418 -16.24 4.72 -17.61
C VAL A 418 -17.04 5.30 -18.78
N VAL A 419 -16.34 5.66 -19.85
CA VAL A 419 -16.97 6.06 -21.11
C VAL A 419 -17.18 4.81 -21.95
N GLN A 420 -18.44 4.46 -22.17
CA GLN A 420 -18.80 3.19 -22.83
C GLN A 420 -18.99 3.35 -24.33
N GLY A 421 -18.80 2.26 -25.07
CA GLY A 421 -19.23 2.16 -26.46
C GLY A 421 -18.46 3.02 -27.47
N ILE A 422 -17.18 3.29 -27.23
CA ILE A 422 -16.33 4.07 -28.13
C ILE A 422 -15.77 3.18 -29.24
N SER A 423 -15.99 3.54 -30.50
CA SER A 423 -15.42 2.78 -31.64
C SER A 423 -13.90 2.80 -31.60
N HIS A 424 -13.28 1.65 -31.86
CA HIS A 424 -11.82 1.50 -31.97
C HIS A 424 -11.19 2.48 -32.98
N LYS A 425 -11.94 2.93 -34.00
CA LYS A 425 -11.48 3.90 -35.00
C LYS A 425 -11.11 5.26 -34.40
N HIS A 426 -11.72 5.62 -33.27
CA HIS A 426 -11.43 6.86 -32.55
C HIS A 426 -10.26 6.71 -31.57
N CYS A 427 -9.76 5.49 -31.35
CA CYS A 427 -8.77 5.19 -30.32
C CYS A 427 -7.35 5.20 -30.88
N LEU A 428 -6.48 5.98 -30.27
CA LEU A 428 -5.04 5.94 -30.48
C LEU A 428 -4.38 5.17 -29.32
N LEU A 429 -3.55 4.18 -29.64
CA LEU A 429 -2.78 3.46 -28.63
C LEU A 429 -1.67 4.35 -28.06
N ILE A 430 -1.68 4.57 -26.76
CA ILE A 430 -0.65 5.33 -26.04
C ILE A 430 0.41 4.39 -25.46
N GLN A 431 -0.02 3.31 -24.79
CA GLN A 431 0.87 2.36 -24.14
C GLN A 431 0.18 1.00 -24.05
N ARG A 432 0.92 -0.08 -24.34
CA ARG A 432 0.42 -1.44 -24.13
C ARG A 432 0.19 -1.74 -22.64
N GLY A 433 -0.83 -2.53 -22.36
CA GLY A 433 -1.20 -2.94 -21.01
C GLY A 433 -0.10 -3.78 -20.36
N ASP A 434 0.46 -3.31 -19.25
CA ASP A 434 1.59 -3.94 -18.57
C ASP A 434 1.24 -4.60 -17.23
N GLY A 435 -0.04 -4.57 -16.88
CA GLY A 435 -0.62 -5.11 -15.64
C GLY A 435 -0.97 -4.05 -14.59
N TYR A 436 -0.73 -2.77 -14.88
CA TYR A 436 -0.95 -1.67 -13.95
C TYR A 436 -1.90 -0.61 -14.50
N GLY A 437 -2.56 0.11 -13.60
CA GLY A 437 -3.25 1.37 -13.88
C GLY A 437 -2.47 2.52 -13.26
N TYR A 438 -2.51 3.68 -13.92
CA TYR A 438 -1.72 4.84 -13.56
C TYR A 438 -2.63 6.06 -13.43
N HIS A 439 -2.44 6.84 -12.38
CA HIS A 439 -3.00 8.19 -12.26
C HIS A 439 -2.06 9.02 -11.39
N LEU A 440 -2.09 10.34 -11.58
CA LEU A 440 -1.29 11.26 -10.81
C LEU A 440 -2.18 11.85 -9.72
N THR A 441 -1.69 11.90 -8.49
CA THR A 441 -2.35 12.64 -7.41
C THR A 441 -1.53 13.90 -7.17
N SER A 442 -2.17 15.07 -7.27
CA SER A 442 -1.55 16.34 -6.88
C SER A 442 -1.14 16.24 -5.41
N SER A 443 0.01 16.82 -5.06
CA SER A 443 0.52 16.79 -3.69
C SER A 443 -0.53 17.26 -2.69
N ILE A 444 -0.65 16.51 -1.59
CA ILE A 444 -1.40 16.82 -0.36
C ILE A 444 -2.93 16.90 -0.57
N GLN A 445 -3.62 15.76 -0.39
CA GLN A 445 -4.90 15.80 0.32
C GLN A 445 -4.63 15.41 1.77
N PRO A 446 -4.75 16.35 2.73
CA PRO A 446 -4.62 16.03 4.14
C PRO A 446 -5.90 15.31 4.55
N LYS A 447 -5.91 13.99 4.41
CA LYS A 447 -6.82 13.16 5.22
C LYS A 447 -5.97 12.37 6.20
N GLY A 448 -5.80 12.95 7.38
CA GLY A 448 -5.39 12.23 8.60
C GLY A 448 -4.22 12.87 9.34
N GLY A 449 -4.53 13.83 10.20
CA GLY A 449 -3.58 14.33 11.21
C GLY A 449 -3.81 15.78 11.58
N ALA A 450 -4.96 16.08 12.19
CA ALA A 450 -5.04 17.25 13.06
C ALA A 450 -4.29 16.93 14.37
N GLY A 451 -3.63 17.94 14.94
CA GLY A 451 -3.00 17.87 16.26
C GLY A 451 -1.48 17.93 16.21
N GLN A 452 -0.93 19.15 16.16
CA GLN A 452 0.44 19.45 16.56
C GLN A 452 0.63 19.00 18.03
N ALA A 453 1.71 18.29 18.32
CA ALA A 453 2.20 18.17 19.69
C ALA A 453 3.34 19.17 19.85
N VAL A 454 3.10 20.21 20.64
CA VAL A 454 4.14 21.07 21.21
C VAL A 454 4.83 20.24 22.29
N VAL A 455 6.17 20.18 22.17
CA VAL A 455 7.22 19.68 23.09
C VAL A 455 6.88 18.49 24.00
#